data_AF-A0A7W1QGL4-F1
#
_entry.id   AF-A0A7W1QGL4-F1
#
_cell.length_a   1.000
_cell.length_b   1.000
_cell.length_c   1.000
_cell.angle_alpha   90.00
_cell.angle_beta   90.00
_cell.angle_gamma   90.00
#
_symmetry.space_group_name_H-M   'P 1'
#
loop_
_entity.id
_entity.type
_entity.pdbx_description
1 polymer ?
#
loop_
_entity_poly.entity_id
_entity_poly.type
_entity_poly.pdbx_seq_one_letter_code
_entity_poly.pdbx_strand_id
1 'polypeptide(L)'
;MLQPGEEIVAGDRRHRRAALPPWACSGLVLLDGEVVAAWGRTRGRITILPLAPLDREQMHRMQAEAAGMPTPGNEPEVRWGGRR
;
A
#
# COMPACT_ATOMS: atom_id res chain seq x y z
N MET A 1 12.63 14.79 2.88
CA MET A 1 13.05 13.86 3.93
C MET A 1 12.30 12.57 3.64
N LEU A 2 13.01 11.47 3.38
CA LEU A 2 12.37 10.19 3.10
C LEU A 2 11.80 9.62 4.41
N GLN A 3 10.59 9.07 4.35
CA GLN A 3 9.98 8.34 5.45
C GLN A 3 10.76 7.03 5.68
N PRO A 4 10.79 6.48 6.91
CA PRO A 4 11.38 5.18 7.19
C PRO A 4 10.84 4.10 6.23
N GLY A 5 11.73 3.39 5.54
CA GLY A 5 11.37 2.37 4.54
C GLY A 5 11.30 2.85 3.08
N GLU A 6 11.15 4.16 2.83
CA GLU A 6 11.24 4.71 1.46
C GLU A 6 12.65 4.55 0.87
N GLU A 7 13.69 4.46 1.70
CA GLU A 7 15.06 4.26 1.25
C GLU A 7 15.27 2.89 0.57
N ILE A 8 14.59 1.85 1.05
CA ILE A 8 14.61 0.49 0.47
C ILE A 8 13.89 0.49 -0.89
N VAL A 9 12.80 1.25 -0.99
CA VAL A 9 11.97 1.38 -2.20
C VAL A 9 12.63 2.23 -3.28
N ALA A 10 13.25 3.34 -2.87
CA ALA A 10 13.91 4.29 -3.76
C ALA A 10 15.26 3.73 -4.28
N GLY A 11 15.95 2.93 -3.46
CA GLY A 11 17.24 2.32 -3.79
C GLY A 11 17.14 1.16 -4.79
N ASP A 12 16.05 0.38 -4.77
CA ASP A 12 15.84 -0.72 -5.72
C ASP A 12 15.04 -0.25 -6.95
N ARG A 13 15.64 -0.42 -8.13
CA ARG A 13 15.04 -0.07 -9.41
C ARG A 13 13.73 -0.84 -9.70
N ARG A 14 13.53 -2.02 -9.11
CA ARG A 14 12.29 -2.81 -9.19
C ARG A 14 11.17 -2.22 -8.32
N HIS A 15 11.53 -1.63 -7.18
CA HIS A 15 10.58 -1.04 -6.23
C HIS A 15 10.29 0.43 -6.49
N ARG A 16 11.00 1.08 -7.42
CA ARG A 16 10.77 2.47 -7.83
C ARG A 16 9.33 2.78 -8.27
N ARG A 17 8.56 1.78 -8.74
CA ARG A 17 7.12 1.93 -9.05
C ARG A 17 6.23 2.10 -7.81
N ALA A 18 6.75 1.69 -6.65
CA ALA A 18 6.13 1.88 -5.34
C ALA A 18 6.43 3.25 -4.73
N ALA A 19 7.28 4.07 -5.37
CA ALA A 19 7.49 5.44 -4.94
C ALA A 19 6.16 6.20 -5.07
N LEU A 20 5.63 6.66 -3.93
CA LEU A 20 4.31 7.25 -3.86
C LEU A 20 4.35 8.76 -4.14
N PRO A 21 3.22 9.34 -4.58
CA PRO A 21 3.11 10.79 -4.75
C PRO A 21 3.37 11.52 -3.41
N PRO A 22 3.92 12.74 -3.41
CA PRO A 22 4.30 13.48 -2.19
C PRO A 22 3.16 13.73 -1.18
N TRP A 23 1.90 13.55 -1.58
CA TRP A 23 0.72 13.80 -0.76
C TRP A 23 0.17 12.53 -0.08
N ALA A 24 0.76 11.36 -0.32
CA ALA A 24 0.35 10.13 0.33
C ALA A 24 1.15 9.96 1.63
N CYS A 25 0.47 9.91 2.79
CA CYS A 25 1.03 9.19 3.94
C CYS A 25 0.95 7.71 3.59
N SER A 26 2.11 7.14 3.29
CA SER A 26 2.17 5.89 2.57
C SER A 26 3.13 4.90 3.19
N GLY A 27 2.74 3.63 3.16
CA GLY A 27 3.55 2.52 3.62
C GLY A 27 3.62 1.42 2.58
N LEU A 28 4.41 0.40 2.90
CA LEU A 28 4.50 -0.82 2.11
C LEU A 28 3.63 -1.89 2.72
N VAL A 29 3.13 -2.76 1.87
CA VAL A 29 2.52 -4.02 2.26
C VAL A 29 3.57 -5.11 2.09
N LEU A 30 3.80 -5.85 3.16
CA LEU A 30 4.73 -6.96 3.20
C LEU A 30 3.95 -8.28 3.26
N LEU A 31 4.34 -9.25 2.45
CA LEU A 31 3.95 -10.65 2.61
C LEU A 31 5.22 -11.47 2.76
N ASP A 32 5.33 -12.21 3.86
CA ASP A 32 6.51 -13.04 4.17
C ASP A 32 7.84 -12.26 4.11
N GLY A 33 7.79 -10.96 4.46
CA GLY A 33 8.96 -10.06 4.44
C GLY A 33 9.23 -9.40 3.08
N GLU A 34 8.50 -9.78 2.03
CA GLU A 34 8.66 -9.25 0.67
C GLU A 34 7.68 -8.10 0.38
N VAL A 35 8.16 -7.09 -0.34
CA VAL A 35 7.35 -5.94 -0.76
C VAL A 35 6.46 -6.34 -1.93
N VAL A 36 5.14 -6.39 -1.69
CA VAL A 36 4.17 -6.88 -2.68
C VAL A 36 3.17 -5.81 -3.14
N ALA A 37 2.93 -4.80 -2.31
CA ALA A 37 2.09 -3.67 -2.66
C ALA A 37 2.56 -2.39 -1.94
N ALA A 38 2.15 -1.24 -2.45
CA ALA A 38 2.21 0.03 -1.74
C ALA A 38 0.81 0.38 -1.24
N TRP A 39 0.69 1.15 -0.16
CA TRP A 39 -0.59 1.69 0.25
C TRP A 39 -0.50 3.16 0.64
N GLY A 40 -1.63 3.84 0.55
CA GLY A 40 -1.77 5.22 1.02
C GLY A 40 -3.15 5.48 1.58
N ARG A 41 -3.25 6.47 2.46
CA ARG A 41 -4.52 6.90 3.06
C ARG A 41 -4.82 8.36 2.76
N THR A 42 -6.05 8.64 2.35
CA THR A 42 -6.53 10.01 2.12
C THR A 42 -8.02 10.10 2.42
N ARG A 43 -8.45 11.05 3.27
CA ARG A 43 -9.88 11.31 3.59
C ARG A 43 -10.66 10.05 4.01
N GLY A 44 -10.08 9.20 4.87
CA GLY A 44 -10.72 7.96 5.34
C GLY A 44 -10.71 6.80 4.34
N ARG A 45 -10.14 6.99 3.15
CA ARG A 45 -9.96 5.95 2.14
C ARG A 45 -8.54 5.39 2.20
N ILE A 46 -8.41 4.07 2.16
CA ILE A 46 -7.15 3.36 1.98
C ILE A 46 -7.09 2.85 0.54
N THR A 47 -5.99 3.15 -0.14
CA THR A 47 -5.74 2.65 -1.50
C THR A 47 -4.54 1.72 -1.45
N ILE A 48 -4.70 0.50 -1.96
CA ILE A 48 -3.64 -0.51 -2.08
C ILE A 48 -3.27 -0.65 -3.55
N LEU A 49 -2.00 -0.43 -3.89
CA LEU A 49 -1.45 -0.54 -5.24
C LEU A 49 -0.54 -1.77 -5.32
N PRO A 50 -0.98 -2.86 -5.99
CA PRO A 50 -0.12 -4.01 -6.22
C PRO A 50 1.14 -3.64 -7.01
N LEU A 51 2.29 -4.15 -6.58
CA LEU A 51 3.59 -3.96 -7.25
C LEU A 51 4.02 -5.22 -8.01
N ALA A 52 3.42 -6.35 -7.67
CA ALA A 52 3.54 -7.64 -8.32
C ALA A 52 2.13 -8.23 -8.55
N PRO A 53 2.00 -9.25 -9.42
CA PRO A 53 0.77 -10.05 -9.49
C PRO A 53 0.46 -10.64 -8.11
N LEU A 54 -0.79 -10.48 -7.67
CA LEU A 54 -1.30 -11.02 -6.42
C LEU A 54 -2.37 -12.05 -6.71
N ASP A 55 -2.37 -13.16 -5.98
CA ASP A 55 -3.49 -14.09 -6.02
C ASP A 55 -4.68 -13.56 -5.19
N ARG A 56 -5.83 -14.24 -5.32
CA ARG A 56 -7.06 -13.82 -4.64
C ARG A 56 -6.96 -13.90 -3.12
N GLU A 57 -6.18 -14.84 -2.60
CA GLU A 57 -6.03 -15.04 -1.16
C GLU A 57 -5.17 -13.93 -0.56
N GLN A 58 -4.06 -13.60 -1.21
CA GLN A 58 -3.20 -12.46 -0.88
C GLN A 58 -4.00 -11.16 -0.91
N MET A 59 -4.78 -10.94 -1.96
CA MET A 59 -5.68 -9.78 -2.04
C MET A 59 -6.68 -9.75 -0.88
N HIS A 60 -7.31 -10.89 -0.57
CA HIS A 60 -8.27 -10.98 0.53
C HIS A 60 -7.64 -10.67 1.90
N ARG A 61 -6.46 -11.23 2.19
CA ARG A 61 -5.71 -10.98 3.43
C ARG A 61 -5.37 -9.49 3.58
N MET A 62 -4.85 -8.87 2.54
CA MET A 62 -4.51 -7.44 2.55
C MET A 62 -5.76 -6.56 2.76
N GLN A 63 -6.88 -6.92 2.13
CA GLN A 63 -8.12 -6.17 2.29
C GLN A 63 -8.68 -6.26 3.71
N ALA A 64 -8.61 -7.44 4.34
CA ALA A 64 -9.02 -7.62 5.73
C ALA A 64 -8.15 -6.79 6.68
N GLU A 65 -6.84 -6.76 6.47
CA GLU A 65 -5.92 -5.96 7.29
C GLU A 65 -6.16 -4.45 7.10
N ALA A 66 -6.29 -3.99 5.85
CA ALA A 66 -6.59 -2.60 5.55
C ALA A 66 -7.95 -2.17 6.11
N ALA A 67 -8.95 -3.06 6.13
CA ALA A 67 -10.26 -2.80 6.73
C ALA A 67 -10.18 -2.61 8.26
N GLY A 68 -9.20 -3.22 8.92
CA GLY A 68 -8.94 -3.06 10.35
C GLY A 68 -8.11 -1.82 10.71
N MET A 69 -7.59 -1.09 9.73
CA MET A 69 -6.75 0.07 10.01
C MET A 69 -7.57 1.24 10.56
N PRO A 70 -7.09 1.93 11.60
CA PRO A 70 -7.82 3.06 12.18
C PRO A 70 -7.93 4.21 11.17
N THR A 71 -9.15 4.66 10.91
CA THR A 71 -9.44 5.85 10.10
C THR A 71 -10.25 6.88 10.88
N PRO A 72 -9.96 8.19 10.75
CA PRO A 72 -10.72 9.20 11.46
C PRO A 72 -12.19 9.21 11.03
N GLY A 73 -13.09 8.95 11.98
CA GLY A 73 -14.52 9.23 11.87
C GLY A 73 -15.38 8.23 11.11
N ASN A 74 -14.82 7.18 10.48
CA ASN A 74 -15.57 6.12 9.79
C ASN A 74 -14.75 4.84 9.64
N GLU A 75 -15.39 3.73 9.28
CA GLU A 75 -14.71 2.55 8.75
C GLU A 75 -13.94 2.88 7.46
N PRO A 76 -12.74 2.30 7.26
CA PRO A 76 -11.92 2.59 6.09
C PRO A 76 -12.56 2.05 4.80
N GLU A 77 -12.73 2.91 3.80
CA GLU A 77 -13.04 2.47 2.44
C GLU A 77 -11.75 1.94 1.80
N VAL A 78 -11.67 0.63 1.55
CA VAL A 78 -10.52 0.01 0.88
C VAL A 78 -10.73 -0.02 -0.63
N ARG A 79 -9.76 0.52 -1.39
CA ARG A 79 -9.74 0.47 -2.86
C ARG A 79 -8.44 -0.12 -3.38
N TRP A 80 -8.55 -0.84 -4.49
CA TRP A 80 -7.40 -1.31 -5.25
C TRP A 80 -7.02 -0.28 -6.32
N GLY A 81 -5.76 0.16 -6.30
CA GLY A 81 -5.13 0.99 -7.32
C GLY A 81 -4.52 0.12 -8.42
N GLY A 82 -4.40 0.67 -9.62
CA GLY A 82 -3.98 -0.06 -10.81
C GLY A 82 -5.12 -0.11 -11.83
N ARG A 83 -4.83 0.33 -13.05
CA ARG A 83 -5.81 0.37 -14.15
C ARG A 83 -5.84 -0.99 -14.84
N ARG A 84 -7.04 -1.35 -15.31
CA ARG A 84 -7.30 -2.38 -16.33
C ARG A 84 -6.29 -2.37 -17.46
#